data_AF-A0A7Y5F4Q6-F1
#
_entry.id   AF-A0A7Y5F4Q6-F1
#
_cell.length_a   1.000
_cell.length_b   1.000
_cell.length_c   1.000
_cell.angle_alpha   90.00
_cell.angle_beta   90.00
_cell.angle_gamma   90.00
#
_symmetry.space_group_name_H-M   'P 1'
#
loop_
_entity.id
_entity.type
_entity.pdbx_description
1 polymer ?
#
loop_
_entity_poly.entity_id
_entity_poly.type
_entity_poly.pdbx_seq_one_letter_code
_entity_poly.pdbx_strand_id
1 'polypeptide(L)'
;MKLFRGFLIVVLGIAALSLIACQSIPNTEQTECEPVKSPFPTPGGEADAFQFNPNIDIGRVCSFRGQVSMGEIYQHPITEELVFCLVPYTSWHENDGWEIVITDTLENPCSDSFVPLVTPPFHGMNAIDIAGWHFRNEGNTAKNDGSVNAPQKEREFNFVFNQEDYEAISNAYNSSCWPPSAECAPGDPDLSQIPRSRGVVTITNLTLGNLIPNEKAWIEAMEFEVKIYLPVE
;
A
#
# COMPACT_ATOMS: atom_id res chain seq x y z
N MET A 1 61.90 34.25 36.63
CA MET A 1 60.99 35.28 36.07
C MET A 1 60.63 34.90 34.65
N LYS A 2 59.47 34.26 34.44
CA LYS A 2 58.63 34.33 33.24
C LYS A 2 57.39 33.47 33.51
N LEU A 3 56.25 34.15 33.66
CA LEU A 3 54.92 33.56 33.74
C LEU A 3 54.59 32.86 32.42
N PHE A 4 54.02 31.66 32.48
CA PHE A 4 53.21 31.13 31.38
C PHE A 4 51.74 31.17 31.80
N ARG A 5 51.01 32.07 31.13
CA ARG A 5 49.56 32.18 31.16
C ARG A 5 48.95 31.03 30.36
N GLY A 6 47.82 30.53 30.87
CA GLY A 6 47.11 29.39 30.32
C GLY A 6 46.33 29.66 29.05
N PHE A 7 45.84 28.57 28.48
CA PHE A 7 44.70 28.52 27.58
C PHE A 7 43.89 27.29 27.94
N LEU A 8 42.75 27.52 28.59
CA LEU A 8 41.71 26.52 28.81
C LEU A 8 40.85 26.51 27.53
N ILE A 9 40.96 25.46 26.73
CA ILE A 9 40.06 25.25 25.58
C ILE A 9 38.78 24.64 26.15
N VAL A 10 37.72 25.45 26.21
CA VAL A 10 36.35 24.98 26.48
C VAL A 10 35.79 24.41 25.17
N VAL A 11 35.68 23.09 25.09
CA VAL A 11 34.98 22.40 24.00
C VAL A 11 33.48 22.47 24.32
N LEU A 12 32.79 23.42 23.72
CA LEU A 12 31.33 23.48 23.71
C LEU A 12 30.82 22.50 22.66
N GLY A 13 30.28 21.37 23.11
CA GLY A 13 29.54 20.43 22.28
C GLY A 13 28.22 21.05 21.84
N ILE A 14 28.08 21.31 20.54
CA ILE A 14 26.80 21.64 19.91
C ILE A 14 26.12 20.31 19.58
N ALA A 15 25.17 19.89 20.42
CA ALA A 15 24.24 18.83 20.05
C ALA A 15 23.30 19.39 18.98
N ALA A 16 23.52 19.01 17.72
CA ALA A 16 22.58 19.25 16.65
C ALA A 16 21.37 18.32 16.86
N LEU A 17 20.35 18.79 17.58
CA LEU A 17 19.02 18.21 17.47
C LEU A 17 18.55 18.45 16.02
N SER A 18 18.59 17.39 15.20
CA SER A 18 17.86 17.36 13.95
C SER A 18 16.37 17.37 14.29
N LEU A 19 15.78 18.57 14.28
CA LEU A 19 14.35 18.74 14.13
C LEU A 19 14.00 18.17 12.76
N ILE A 20 13.54 16.92 12.72
CA ILE A 20 12.76 16.41 11.61
C ILE A 20 11.54 17.33 11.54
N ALA A 21 11.55 18.24 10.57
CA ALA A 21 10.42 19.08 10.29
C ALA A 21 9.25 18.15 9.99
N CYS A 22 8.24 18.18 10.87
CA CYS A 22 6.92 17.64 10.59
C CYS A 22 6.44 18.37 9.34
N GLN A 23 6.59 17.73 8.18
CA GLN A 23 6.12 18.29 6.92
C GLN A 23 4.62 18.50 7.08
N SER A 24 4.17 19.74 6.89
CA SER A 24 2.77 20.11 6.93
C SER A 24 2.00 19.17 6.00
N ILE A 25 1.01 18.46 6.54
CA ILE A 25 0.09 17.62 5.78
C ILE A 25 -0.46 18.52 4.65
N PRO A 26 -0.17 18.22 3.37
CA PRO A 26 -0.68 19.02 2.27
C PRO A 26 -2.20 19.01 2.35
N ASN A 27 -2.79 20.18 2.10
CA ASN A 27 -4.21 20.50 2.09
C ASN A 27 -5.03 19.26 1.68
N THR A 28 -5.70 18.62 2.65
CA THR A 28 -6.41 17.36 2.45
C THR A 28 -7.51 17.59 1.43
N GLU A 29 -7.35 17.06 0.22
CA GLU A 29 -8.48 16.97 -0.72
C GLU A 29 -9.58 16.18 0.00
N GLN A 30 -10.79 16.73 0.03
CA GLN A 30 -11.87 16.16 0.85
C GLN A 30 -12.23 14.76 0.34
N THR A 31 -12.39 13.80 1.25
CA THR A 31 -12.99 12.51 0.93
C THR A 31 -14.45 12.74 0.56
N GLU A 32 -14.83 12.37 -0.66
CA GLU A 32 -16.22 12.40 -1.12
C GLU A 32 -16.81 11.00 -1.02
N CYS A 33 -17.84 10.82 -0.19
CA CYS A 33 -18.51 9.53 -0.02
C CYS A 33 -19.95 9.59 -0.54
N GLU A 34 -20.26 8.71 -1.50
CA GLU A 34 -21.60 8.60 -2.07
C GLU A 34 -22.27 7.29 -1.62
N PRO A 35 -23.55 7.31 -1.21
CA PRO A 35 -24.28 6.09 -0.93
C PRO A 35 -24.44 5.28 -2.22
N VAL A 36 -24.26 3.97 -2.13
CA VAL A 36 -24.46 3.07 -3.27
C VAL A 36 -25.34 1.91 -2.87
N LYS A 37 -26.17 1.44 -3.81
CA LYS A 37 -26.76 0.11 -3.70
C LYS A 37 -25.68 -0.89 -4.08
N SER A 38 -25.35 -1.84 -3.20
CA SER A 38 -24.26 -2.81 -3.40
C SER A 38 -24.24 -3.30 -4.87
N PRO A 39 -23.23 -2.89 -5.67
CA PRO A 39 -23.16 -3.26 -7.08
C PRO A 39 -22.69 -4.70 -7.25
N PHE A 40 -22.31 -5.37 -6.15
CA PHE A 40 -21.74 -6.70 -6.14
C PHE A 40 -22.84 -7.76 -5.95
N PRO A 41 -22.71 -8.94 -6.61
CA PRO A 41 -23.62 -10.05 -6.36
C PRO A 41 -23.56 -10.43 -4.89
N THR A 42 -24.72 -10.76 -4.31
CA THR A 42 -24.80 -11.30 -2.95
C THR A 42 -23.91 -12.54 -2.84
N PRO A 43 -23.12 -12.72 -1.75
CA PRO A 43 -22.28 -13.90 -1.57
C PRO A 43 -23.13 -15.18 -1.69
N GLY A 44 -22.87 -16.03 -2.70
CA GLY A 44 -23.64 -17.28 -2.88
C GLY A 44 -23.67 -17.94 -4.27
N GLY A 45 -22.89 -17.50 -5.27
CA GLY A 45 -22.86 -18.12 -6.61
C GLY A 45 -21.43 -18.31 -7.16
N GLU A 46 -21.22 -19.44 -7.84
CA GLU A 46 -20.00 -20.01 -8.48
C GLU A 46 -18.66 -19.23 -8.46
N ALA A 47 -17.61 -20.01 -8.18
CA ALA A 47 -16.36 -19.62 -7.51
C ALA A 47 -15.29 -18.85 -8.32
N ASP A 48 -15.51 -18.45 -9.57
CA ASP A 48 -14.38 -18.00 -10.43
C ASP A 48 -14.42 -16.51 -10.84
N ALA A 49 -15.31 -15.68 -10.28
CA ALA A 49 -15.44 -14.25 -10.65
C ALA A 49 -15.27 -13.24 -9.49
N PHE A 50 -14.86 -13.68 -8.29
CA PHE A 50 -15.04 -12.90 -7.04
C PHE A 50 -13.75 -12.50 -6.31
N GLN A 51 -12.58 -12.59 -6.95
CA GLN A 51 -11.27 -12.40 -6.29
C GLN A 51 -11.18 -11.08 -5.48
N PHE A 52 -11.78 -10.00 -5.98
CA PHE A 52 -11.82 -8.68 -5.32
C PHE A 52 -13.22 -8.24 -4.89
N ASN A 53 -14.20 -9.15 -4.86
CA ASN A 53 -15.55 -8.78 -4.44
C ASN A 53 -15.62 -8.74 -2.91
N PRO A 54 -16.20 -7.67 -2.33
CA PRO A 54 -16.53 -7.64 -0.90
C PRO A 54 -17.41 -8.83 -0.53
N ASN A 55 -17.22 -9.40 0.66
CA ASN A 55 -18.13 -10.40 1.23
C ASN A 55 -19.10 -9.79 2.25
N ILE A 56 -19.27 -8.47 2.19
CA ILE A 56 -20.16 -7.67 3.02
C ILE A 56 -21.05 -6.80 2.13
N ASP A 57 -22.16 -6.33 2.68
CA ASP A 57 -22.99 -5.34 2.01
C ASP A 57 -22.31 -3.96 2.00
N ILE A 58 -22.11 -3.42 0.80
CA ILE A 58 -21.55 -2.08 0.60
C ILE A 58 -22.67 -1.04 0.65
N GLY A 59 -22.50 -0.05 1.53
CA GLY A 59 -23.44 1.07 1.70
C GLY A 59 -22.97 2.37 1.07
N ARG A 60 -21.66 2.55 0.89
CA ARG A 60 -21.08 3.77 0.30
C ARG A 60 -19.76 3.51 -0.41
N VAL A 61 -19.42 4.41 -1.34
CA VAL A 61 -18.10 4.48 -1.97
C VAL A 61 -17.49 5.84 -1.66
N CYS A 62 -16.32 5.82 -1.03
CA CYS A 62 -15.54 7.02 -0.76
C CYS A 62 -14.45 7.17 -1.81
N SER A 63 -14.23 8.39 -2.29
CA SER A 63 -13.21 8.71 -3.27
C SER A 63 -12.39 9.92 -2.84
N PHE A 64 -11.11 9.88 -3.18
CA PHE A 64 -10.17 10.98 -2.96
C PHE A 64 -9.04 10.90 -3.98
N ARG A 65 -8.26 11.97 -4.05
CA ARG A 65 -7.12 12.09 -4.95
C ARG A 65 -5.87 12.45 -4.16
N GLY A 66 -4.73 12.18 -4.79
CA GLY A 66 -3.45 12.41 -4.15
C GLY A 66 -2.32 12.48 -5.16
N GLN A 67 -1.21 13.01 -4.66
CA GLN A 67 0.06 13.05 -5.35
C GLN A 67 1.15 12.63 -4.35
N VAL A 68 2.14 11.88 -4.82
CA VAL A 68 3.30 11.46 -4.04
C VAL A 68 4.56 11.55 -4.89
N SER A 69 5.67 11.98 -4.28
CA SER A 69 7.00 12.02 -4.92
C SER A 69 7.89 10.91 -4.37
N MET A 70 8.90 10.50 -5.13
CA MET A 70 9.81 9.39 -4.78
C MET A 70 10.29 9.46 -3.32
N GLY A 71 10.08 8.37 -2.57
CA GLY A 71 10.50 8.25 -1.17
C GLY A 71 9.57 8.94 -0.16
N GLU A 72 8.54 9.65 -0.60
CA GLU A 72 7.52 10.21 0.29
C GLU A 72 6.50 9.14 0.69
N ILE A 73 6.02 9.21 1.94
CA ILE A 73 4.83 8.50 2.39
C ILE A 73 3.63 9.40 2.11
N TYR A 74 2.60 8.86 1.48
CA TYR A 74 1.29 9.51 1.40
C TYR A 74 0.35 8.90 2.42
N GLN A 75 -0.48 9.71 3.07
CA GLN A 75 -1.47 9.29 4.06
C GLN A 75 -2.78 10.02 3.85
N HIS A 76 -3.90 9.30 3.95
CA HIS A 76 -5.23 9.86 3.81
C HIS A 76 -6.24 9.15 4.72
N PRO A 77 -6.84 9.84 5.71
CA PRO A 77 -7.91 9.27 6.53
C PRO A 77 -9.13 8.90 5.68
N ILE A 78 -9.60 7.66 5.80
CA ILE A 78 -10.81 7.16 5.13
C ILE A 78 -12.01 7.31 6.07
N THR A 79 -11.84 6.84 7.32
CA THR A 79 -12.80 6.96 8.43
C THR A 79 -12.05 7.45 9.68
N GLU A 80 -12.73 7.51 10.82
CA GLU A 80 -12.07 7.78 12.11
C GLU A 80 -11.08 6.66 12.52
N GLU A 81 -11.24 5.47 11.96
CA GLU A 81 -10.49 4.26 12.35
C GLU A 81 -9.52 3.79 11.26
N LEU A 82 -9.77 4.13 9.99
CA LEU A 82 -9.00 3.63 8.84
C LEU A 82 -8.25 4.73 8.11
N VAL A 83 -7.00 4.43 7.74
CA VAL A 83 -6.12 5.30 6.95
C VAL A 83 -5.63 4.56 5.71
N PHE A 84 -5.68 5.23 4.56
CA PHE A 84 -5.01 4.79 3.34
C PHE A 84 -3.58 5.35 3.32
N CYS A 85 -2.62 4.52 2.92
CA CYS A 85 -1.26 4.97 2.70
C CYS A 85 -0.64 4.45 1.40
N LEU A 86 0.31 5.22 0.88
CA LEU A 86 1.33 4.72 -0.03
C LEU A 86 2.67 4.78 0.70
N VAL A 87 3.26 3.62 0.95
CA VAL A 87 4.52 3.49 1.70
C VAL A 87 5.64 3.17 0.70
N PRO A 88 6.72 3.96 0.65
CA PRO A 88 7.81 3.68 -0.27
C PRO A 88 8.48 2.35 0.09
N TYR A 89 8.90 1.58 -0.91
CA TYR A 89 9.70 0.39 -0.64
C TYR A 89 11.02 0.78 0.03
N THR A 90 11.22 0.30 1.25
CA THR A 90 12.49 0.44 1.98
C THR A 90 13.30 -0.85 1.99
N SER A 91 12.75 -1.94 1.48
CA SER A 91 13.37 -3.27 1.45
C SER A 91 13.87 -3.64 0.04
N TRP A 92 13.84 -4.92 -0.35
CA TRP A 92 14.51 -5.56 -1.50
C TRP A 92 14.29 -4.92 -2.89
N HIS A 93 13.42 -3.91 -2.99
CA HIS A 93 13.14 -3.10 -4.16
C HIS A 93 13.74 -1.71 -3.90
N GLU A 94 14.78 -1.35 -4.64
CA GLU A 94 15.62 -0.16 -4.44
C GLU A 94 14.85 1.18 -4.61
N ASN A 95 14.00 1.54 -3.64
CA ASN A 95 13.21 2.79 -3.60
C ASN A 95 12.47 3.13 -4.92
N ASP A 96 12.03 2.12 -5.67
CA ASP A 96 11.54 2.28 -7.05
C ASP A 96 10.00 2.40 -7.15
N GLY A 97 9.32 2.57 -6.01
CA GLY A 97 7.88 2.46 -5.93
C GLY A 97 7.27 2.60 -4.53
N TRP A 98 6.00 2.20 -4.43
CA TRP A 98 5.21 2.16 -3.19
C TRP A 98 4.41 0.87 -3.07
N GLU A 99 4.10 0.51 -1.83
CA GLU A 99 3.08 -0.45 -1.45
C GLU A 99 1.78 0.28 -1.04
N ILE A 100 0.64 -0.26 -1.46
CA ILE A 100 -0.69 0.17 -1.02
C ILE A 100 -0.97 -0.43 0.36
N VAL A 101 -1.26 0.44 1.33
CA VAL A 101 -1.53 0.05 2.72
C VAL A 101 -2.87 0.61 3.18
N ILE A 102 -3.63 -0.21 3.91
CA ILE A 102 -4.75 0.19 4.75
C ILE A 102 -4.36 -0.22 6.17
N THR A 103 -4.50 0.68 7.14
CA THR A 103 -4.09 0.43 8.53
C THR A 103 -5.10 1.02 9.51
N ASP A 104 -4.98 0.66 10.79
CA ASP A 104 -5.70 1.33 11.86
C ASP A 104 -4.90 2.50 12.46
N THR A 105 -5.64 3.48 12.98
CA THR A 105 -5.14 4.58 13.80
C THR A 105 -4.21 5.61 13.10
N LEU A 106 -4.17 6.80 13.70
CA LEU A 106 -3.24 7.87 13.36
C LEU A 106 -2.00 7.91 14.27
N GLU A 107 -1.87 6.98 15.24
CA GLU A 107 -0.75 7.00 16.19
C GLU A 107 0.55 6.48 15.56
N ASN A 108 0.46 5.47 14.70
CA ASN A 108 1.56 5.01 13.85
C ASN A 108 1.07 4.59 12.47
N PRO A 109 0.49 5.54 11.69
CA PRO A 109 -0.14 5.20 10.43
C PRO A 109 0.90 4.60 9.48
N CYS A 110 0.46 3.61 8.72
CA CYS A 110 1.21 2.95 7.66
C CYS A 110 2.31 1.96 8.11
N SER A 111 2.31 1.48 9.37
CA SER A 111 3.22 0.39 9.79
C SER A 111 2.66 -1.00 9.58
N ASP A 112 1.36 -1.19 9.85
CA ASP A 112 0.72 -2.51 9.84
C ASP A 112 -0.39 -2.52 8.79
N SER A 113 -0.22 -3.36 7.75
CA SER A 113 -1.11 -3.37 6.59
C SER A 113 -2.17 -4.46 6.68
N PHE A 114 -3.44 -4.08 6.52
CA PHE A 114 -4.61 -4.96 6.47
C PHE A 114 -4.90 -5.52 5.06
N VAL A 115 -3.94 -5.40 4.13
CA VAL A 115 -4.11 -5.64 2.70
C VAL A 115 -3.44 -6.96 2.21
N PRO A 116 -2.18 -7.29 2.57
CA PRO A 116 -1.40 -8.32 1.88
C PRO A 116 -2.01 -9.72 1.90
N LEU A 117 -2.59 -10.13 3.03
CA LEU A 117 -3.16 -11.48 3.20
C LEU A 117 -4.59 -11.62 2.64
N VAL A 118 -5.18 -10.55 2.13
CA VAL A 118 -6.53 -10.60 1.52
C VAL A 118 -6.55 -10.16 0.08
N THR A 119 -5.42 -9.69 -0.45
CA THR A 119 -5.25 -9.31 -1.84
C THR A 119 -4.42 -10.35 -2.57
N PRO A 120 -5.05 -11.29 -3.28
CA PRO A 120 -4.33 -12.23 -4.14
C PRO A 120 -3.74 -11.55 -5.39
N PRO A 121 -2.69 -12.13 -6.01
CA PRO A 121 -2.09 -13.42 -5.66
C PRO A 121 -1.17 -13.33 -4.43
N PHE A 122 -1.20 -14.36 -3.57
CA PHE A 122 -0.33 -14.42 -2.37
C PHE A 122 1.13 -14.75 -2.69
N HIS A 123 1.41 -15.09 -3.95
CA HIS A 123 2.74 -15.36 -4.46
C HIS A 123 2.91 -14.73 -5.83
N GLY A 124 4.09 -14.15 -6.06
CA GLY A 124 4.39 -13.42 -7.29
C GLY A 124 3.94 -11.97 -7.21
N MET A 125 3.64 -11.39 -8.37
CA MET A 125 3.40 -9.96 -8.47
C MET A 125 1.98 -9.59 -8.03
N ASN A 126 1.88 -8.63 -7.12
CA ASN A 126 0.62 -8.25 -6.52
C ASN A 126 0.20 -6.85 -6.98
N ALA A 127 -1.11 -6.61 -7.02
CA ALA A 127 -1.68 -5.30 -7.33
C ALA A 127 -1.53 -4.29 -6.19
N ILE A 128 -1.09 -4.69 -5.00
CA ILE A 128 -0.69 -3.74 -3.95
C ILE A 128 0.65 -3.09 -4.25
N ASP A 129 1.43 -3.69 -5.14
CA ASP A 129 2.77 -3.25 -5.48
C ASP A 129 2.77 -2.28 -6.67
N ILE A 130 3.41 -1.12 -6.51
CA ILE A 130 3.53 -0.11 -7.55
C ILE A 130 5.00 0.24 -7.75
N ALA A 131 5.66 -0.31 -8.78
CA ALA A 131 7.04 -0.01 -9.10
C ALA A 131 7.21 0.54 -10.52
N GLY A 132 8.24 1.36 -10.75
CA GLY A 132 8.46 2.04 -12.03
C GLY A 132 8.63 1.08 -13.22
N TRP A 133 9.30 -0.05 -12.99
CA TRP A 133 9.48 -1.09 -14.00
C TRP A 133 8.17 -1.75 -14.44
N HIS A 134 7.08 -1.67 -13.66
CA HIS A 134 5.76 -2.16 -14.09
C HIS A 134 5.30 -1.47 -15.38
N PHE A 135 5.72 -0.22 -15.61
CA PHE A 135 5.24 0.64 -16.71
C PHE A 135 6.15 0.63 -17.94
N ARG A 136 7.19 -0.20 -17.94
CA ARG A 136 8.19 -0.30 -19.01
C ARG A 136 8.22 -1.71 -19.59
N ASN A 137 8.65 -1.84 -20.85
CA ASN A 137 8.91 -3.16 -21.41
C ASN A 137 10.18 -3.78 -20.79
N GLU A 138 10.44 -5.05 -21.08
CA GLU A 138 11.53 -5.82 -20.44
C GLU A 138 12.91 -5.16 -20.63
N GLY A 139 13.13 -4.52 -21.78
CA GLY A 139 14.37 -3.79 -22.07
C GLY A 139 14.40 -2.33 -21.60
N ASN A 140 13.37 -1.85 -20.90
CA ASN A 140 13.18 -0.44 -20.48
C ASN A 140 13.31 0.61 -21.61
N THR A 141 13.07 0.21 -22.85
CA THR A 141 13.23 1.08 -24.03
C THR A 141 11.92 1.75 -24.45
N ALA A 142 10.79 1.17 -24.07
CA ALA A 142 9.46 1.67 -24.36
C ALA A 142 8.50 1.46 -23.18
N LYS A 143 7.27 1.97 -23.33
CA LYS A 143 6.17 1.65 -22.41
C LYS A 143 5.96 0.12 -22.39
N ASN A 144 5.44 -0.39 -21.27
CA ASN A 144 5.09 -1.81 -21.19
C ASN A 144 4.10 -2.17 -22.31
N ASP A 145 4.48 -3.15 -23.11
CA ASP A 145 3.74 -3.70 -24.26
C ASP A 145 3.17 -5.10 -23.95
N GLY A 146 3.22 -5.52 -22.69
CA GLY A 146 2.86 -6.85 -22.21
C GLY A 146 4.05 -7.79 -22.01
N SER A 147 5.28 -7.38 -22.37
CA SER A 147 6.48 -8.19 -22.10
C SER A 147 6.74 -8.38 -20.60
N VAL A 148 6.28 -7.42 -19.79
CA VAL A 148 6.35 -7.48 -18.33
C VAL A 148 4.95 -7.77 -17.79
N ASN A 149 4.77 -8.94 -17.18
CA ASN A 149 3.49 -9.36 -16.59
C ASN A 149 3.22 -8.64 -15.26
N ALA A 150 2.93 -7.34 -15.33
CA ALA A 150 2.70 -6.50 -14.17
C ALA A 150 1.37 -5.73 -14.24
N PRO A 151 0.70 -5.50 -13.10
CA PRO A 151 -0.40 -4.54 -13.02
C PRO A 151 0.00 -3.18 -13.61
N GLN A 152 -0.91 -2.51 -14.32
CA GLN A 152 -0.62 -1.23 -15.02
C GLN A 152 -1.15 0.02 -14.30
N LYS A 153 -2.20 0.69 -14.76
CA LYS A 153 -2.66 1.93 -14.09
C LYS A 153 -3.66 1.69 -12.98
N GLU A 154 -4.46 0.65 -13.10
CA GLU A 154 -5.47 0.27 -12.13
C GLU A 154 -4.90 -0.79 -11.18
N ARG A 155 -5.18 -0.64 -9.90
CA ARG A 155 -4.70 -1.47 -8.81
C ARG A 155 -5.90 -1.81 -7.93
N GLU A 156 -6.45 -3.00 -8.13
CA GLU A 156 -7.53 -3.51 -7.28
C GLU A 156 -6.93 -4.24 -6.08
N PHE A 157 -7.48 -4.00 -4.90
CA PHE A 157 -7.04 -4.67 -3.68
C PHE A 157 -8.21 -4.92 -2.74
N ASN A 158 -8.06 -5.87 -1.84
CA ASN A 158 -8.97 -6.08 -0.72
C ASN A 158 -8.32 -5.63 0.59
N PHE A 159 -9.14 -5.36 1.60
CA PHE A 159 -8.67 -5.09 2.94
C PHE A 159 -9.69 -5.54 3.98
N VAL A 160 -9.24 -5.77 5.20
CA VAL A 160 -10.08 -5.89 6.40
C VAL A 160 -10.05 -4.62 7.22
N PHE A 161 -10.97 -4.49 8.16
CA PHE A 161 -11.26 -3.21 8.84
C PHE A 161 -10.51 -3.01 10.15
N ASN A 162 -9.89 -4.07 10.68
CA ASN A 162 -9.27 -4.05 11.99
C ASN A 162 -8.20 -5.14 12.11
N GLN A 163 -7.39 -5.00 13.15
CA GLN A 163 -6.32 -5.94 13.49
C GLN A 163 -6.82 -7.33 13.86
N GLU A 164 -7.97 -7.46 14.53
CA GLU A 164 -8.51 -8.77 14.97
C GLU A 164 -8.84 -9.66 13.75
N ASP A 165 -9.51 -9.12 12.75
CA ASP A 165 -9.81 -9.81 11.49
C ASP A 165 -8.53 -10.17 10.74
N TYR A 166 -7.55 -9.26 10.70
CA TYR A 166 -6.27 -9.50 10.04
C TYR A 166 -5.47 -10.63 10.70
N GLU A 167 -5.47 -10.68 12.04
CA GLU A 167 -4.86 -11.76 12.81
C GLU A 167 -5.58 -13.09 12.59
N ALA A 168 -6.91 -13.10 12.52
CA ALA A 168 -7.68 -14.29 12.20
C ALA A 168 -7.29 -14.87 10.83
N ILE A 169 -7.12 -14.00 9.82
CA ILE A 169 -6.62 -14.37 8.49
C ILE A 169 -5.20 -14.92 8.58
N SER A 170 -4.30 -14.21 9.24
CA SER A 170 -2.89 -14.62 9.42
C SER A 170 -2.77 -15.99 10.08
N ASN A 171 -3.55 -16.24 11.14
CA ASN A 171 -3.61 -17.53 11.81
C ASN A 171 -4.12 -18.64 10.89
N ALA A 172 -5.13 -18.36 10.07
CA ALA A 172 -5.64 -19.29 9.08
C ALA A 172 -4.60 -19.62 7.99
N TYR A 173 -3.86 -18.62 7.49
CA TYR A 173 -2.75 -18.81 6.56
C TYR A 173 -1.61 -19.63 7.16
N ASN A 174 -1.15 -19.29 8.36
CA ASN A 174 -0.06 -20.01 9.03
C ASN A 174 -0.45 -21.45 9.39
N SER A 175 -1.75 -21.72 9.56
CA SER A 175 -2.28 -23.08 9.76
C SER A 175 -2.46 -23.84 8.44
N SER A 176 -2.50 -23.15 7.30
CA SER A 176 -2.48 -23.75 5.97
C SER A 176 -1.04 -24.15 5.64
N CYS A 177 -0.79 -25.46 5.56
CA CYS A 177 0.57 -26.01 5.54
C CYS A 177 1.31 -25.71 4.23
N TRP A 178 1.95 -24.55 4.16
CA TRP A 178 2.92 -24.23 3.13
C TRP A 178 4.37 -24.34 3.67
N PRO A 179 5.26 -25.09 2.99
CA PRO A 179 5.04 -25.83 1.75
C PRO A 179 4.17 -27.08 1.95
N PRO A 180 3.48 -27.56 0.91
CA PRO A 180 2.60 -28.70 1.00
C PRO A 180 3.43 -29.93 1.41
N SER A 181 2.99 -30.64 2.45
CA SER A 181 3.62 -31.86 2.92
C SER A 181 2.66 -33.04 2.75
N ALA A 182 3.17 -34.27 2.80
CA ALA A 182 2.32 -35.46 2.77
C ALA A 182 1.34 -35.55 3.96
N GLU A 183 1.57 -34.76 5.00
CA GLU A 183 0.80 -34.74 6.25
C GLU A 183 -0.30 -33.68 6.25
N CYS A 184 -0.39 -32.84 5.21
CA CYS A 184 -1.35 -31.75 5.16
C CYS A 184 -1.81 -31.46 3.73
N ALA A 185 -3.12 -31.46 3.52
CA ALA A 185 -3.69 -31.07 2.23
C ALA A 185 -3.50 -29.56 2.02
N PRO A 186 -3.01 -29.10 0.85
CA PRO A 186 -3.07 -27.68 0.51
C PRO A 186 -4.55 -27.28 0.50
N GLY A 187 -4.92 -26.39 1.40
CA GLY A 187 -6.24 -25.78 1.43
C GLY A 187 -6.05 -24.30 1.66
N ASP A 188 -6.59 -23.47 0.76
CA ASP A 188 -6.67 -22.04 1.03
C ASP A 188 -7.46 -21.85 2.33
N PRO A 189 -7.02 -20.97 3.24
CA PRO A 189 -7.82 -20.66 4.41
C PRO A 189 -9.22 -20.21 3.95
N ASP A 190 -10.28 -20.72 4.59
CA ASP A 190 -11.63 -20.26 4.30
C ASP A 190 -11.81 -18.85 4.86
N LEU A 191 -11.49 -17.86 4.03
CA LEU A 191 -11.64 -16.44 4.37
C LEU A 191 -13.06 -15.93 4.08
N SER A 192 -14.01 -16.79 3.69
CA SER A 192 -15.35 -16.34 3.30
C SER A 192 -16.12 -15.71 4.45
N GLN A 193 -15.78 -16.08 5.69
CA GLN A 193 -16.45 -15.61 6.91
C GLN A 193 -15.86 -14.32 7.49
N ILE A 194 -14.67 -13.90 7.03
CA ILE A 194 -13.98 -12.73 7.59
C ILE A 194 -14.37 -11.49 6.80
N PRO A 195 -15.02 -10.48 7.40
CA PRO A 195 -15.48 -9.28 6.70
C PRO A 195 -14.33 -8.58 5.97
N ARG A 196 -14.47 -8.43 4.66
CA ARG A 196 -13.52 -7.73 3.81
C ARG A 196 -14.22 -6.87 2.78
N SER A 197 -13.53 -5.82 2.38
CA SER A 197 -13.98 -4.95 1.31
C SER A 197 -12.88 -4.72 0.29
N ARG A 198 -13.16 -3.82 -0.66
CA ARG A 198 -12.38 -3.55 -1.86
C ARG A 198 -11.92 -2.10 -1.88
N GLY A 199 -10.72 -1.89 -2.38
CA GLY A 199 -10.24 -0.60 -2.85
C GLY A 199 -9.74 -0.66 -4.29
N VAL A 200 -9.69 0.50 -4.95
CA VAL A 200 -9.11 0.67 -6.28
C VAL A 200 -8.26 1.92 -6.29
N VAL A 201 -6.97 1.79 -6.61
CA VAL A 201 -6.12 2.94 -6.97
C VAL A 201 -6.01 3.02 -8.48
N THR A 202 -6.28 4.21 -9.03
CA THR A 202 -6.10 4.54 -10.44
C THR A 202 -5.02 5.58 -10.60
N ILE A 203 -3.92 5.21 -11.23
CA ILE A 203 -2.80 6.11 -11.53
C ILE A 203 -3.17 6.98 -12.72
N THR A 204 -3.39 8.27 -12.47
CA THR A 204 -3.83 9.23 -13.47
C THR A 204 -2.64 9.84 -14.22
N ASN A 205 -1.56 10.13 -13.50
CA ASN A 205 -0.31 10.65 -14.05
C ASN A 205 0.91 9.98 -13.41
N LEU A 206 1.99 9.84 -14.17
CA LEU A 206 3.21 9.16 -13.73
C LEU A 206 4.45 9.75 -14.40
N THR A 207 5.42 10.16 -13.59
CA THR A 207 6.75 10.56 -14.04
C THR A 207 7.74 9.46 -13.68
N LEU A 208 8.38 8.89 -14.70
CA LEU A 208 9.36 7.81 -14.53
C LEU A 208 10.79 8.34 -14.69
N GLY A 209 11.67 7.85 -13.83
CA GLY A 209 13.11 8.05 -13.94
C GLY A 209 13.83 6.77 -14.38
N ASN A 210 15.13 6.89 -14.60
CA ASN A 210 16.01 5.82 -15.08
C ASN A 210 15.53 5.08 -16.33
N LEU A 211 15.31 5.80 -17.42
CA LEU A 211 14.90 5.21 -18.69
C LEU A 211 16.10 4.70 -19.52
N ILE A 212 17.13 4.20 -18.84
CA ILE A 212 18.33 3.63 -19.46
C ILE A 212 18.01 2.19 -19.90
N PRO A 213 18.31 1.80 -21.16
CA PRO A 213 18.04 0.45 -21.64
C PRO A 213 18.65 -0.64 -20.75
N ASN A 214 17.84 -1.66 -20.44
CA ASN A 214 18.17 -2.79 -19.56
C ASN A 214 18.44 -2.43 -18.09
N GLU A 215 18.17 -1.20 -17.66
CA GLU A 215 18.12 -0.84 -16.25
C GLU A 215 16.67 -0.78 -15.74
N LYS A 216 16.46 -0.84 -14.42
CA LYS A 216 15.14 -0.70 -13.83
C LYS A 216 14.74 0.77 -13.76
N ALA A 217 13.55 1.09 -14.29
CA ALA A 217 12.94 2.40 -14.08
C ALA A 217 12.38 2.52 -12.66
N TRP A 218 12.49 3.71 -12.07
CA TRP A 218 11.82 4.09 -10.84
C TRP A 218 10.74 5.14 -11.10
N ILE A 219 9.91 5.42 -10.10
CA ILE A 219 8.89 6.46 -10.18
C ILE A 219 9.41 7.70 -9.46
N GLU A 220 9.48 8.83 -10.17
CA GLU A 220 9.85 10.12 -9.59
C GLU A 220 8.67 10.80 -8.91
N ALA A 221 7.48 10.71 -9.52
CA ALA A 221 6.23 11.23 -8.97
C ALA A 221 5.02 10.51 -9.56
N MET A 222 3.94 10.45 -8.80
CA MET A 222 2.68 9.82 -9.17
C MET A 222 1.50 10.67 -8.73
N GLU A 223 0.51 10.84 -9.61
CA GLU A 223 -0.83 11.34 -9.27
C GLU A 223 -1.83 10.18 -9.40
N PHE A 224 -2.80 10.14 -8.50
CA PHE A 224 -3.74 9.04 -8.43
C PHE A 224 -5.12 9.44 -7.90
N GLU A 225 -6.10 8.59 -8.17
CA GLU A 225 -7.44 8.59 -7.58
C GLU A 225 -7.65 7.26 -6.85
N VAL A 226 -8.26 7.32 -5.67
CA VAL A 226 -8.60 6.12 -4.89
C VAL A 226 -10.11 6.03 -4.74
N LYS A 227 -10.64 4.81 -4.84
CA LYS A 227 -12.02 4.47 -4.47
C LYS A 227 -12.00 3.38 -3.41
N ILE A 228 -12.68 3.62 -2.29
CA ILE A 228 -12.83 2.67 -1.18
C ILE A 228 -14.31 2.34 -1.02
N TYR A 229 -14.63 1.05 -1.05
CA TYR A 229 -15.99 0.55 -0.82
C TYR A 229 -16.15 0.27 0.67
N LEU A 230 -17.15 0.86 1.32
CA LEU A 230 -17.36 0.74 2.76
C LEU A 230 -18.73 0.12 3.08
N PRO A 231 -18.85 -0.58 4.22
CA PRO A 231 -20.09 -1.24 4.60
C PRO A 231 -21.25 -0.25 4.83
N VAL A 232 -22.46 -0.78 4.89
CA VAL A 232 -23.63 -0.09 5.43
C VAL A 232 -23.39 0.19 6.93
N GLU A 233 -23.65 1.43 7.37
CA GLU A 233 -23.62 1.81 8.80
C GLU A 233 -24.83 1.27 9.58
#